data_AF-A0A2R9T2G3-F1
#
_entry.id   AF-A0A2R9T2G3-F1
#
_cell.length_a   1.000
_cell.length_b   1.000
_cell.length_c   1.000
_cell.angle_alpha   90.00
_cell.angle_beta   90.00
_cell.angle_gamma   90.00
#
_symmetry.space_group_name_H-M   'P 1'
#
loop_
_entity.id
_entity.type
_entity.pdbx_description
1 polymer ?
#
loop_
_entity_poly.entity_id
_entity_poly.type
_entity_poly.pdbx_seq_one_letter_code
_entity_poly.pdbx_strand_id
1 'polypeptide(L)' 'MTNTPQLRGMANISFWAEDLKAAKEWYTKLLGVESYFQDWITASVVDPFGNIIGFIHSPHYKEIWDSFHQT' A
#
# COMPACT_ATOMS: atom_id res chain seq x y z
N MET A 1 15.49 24.48 25.61
CA MET A 1 14.16 24.57 24.97
C MET A 1 13.64 23.15 24.80
N THR A 2 12.78 22.68 25.71
CA THR A 2 12.19 21.35 25.63
C THR A 2 11.07 21.38 24.59
N ASN A 3 11.32 20.78 23.43
CA ASN A 3 10.31 20.68 22.38
C ASN A 3 9.30 19.61 22.80
N THR A 4 8.22 20.03 23.44
CA THR A 4 7.13 19.14 23.85
C THR A 4 6.51 18.55 22.59
N PRO A 5 6.46 17.22 22.41
CA PRO A 5 5.81 16.63 21.25
C PRO A 5 4.33 17.04 21.21
N GLN A 6 3.97 17.90 20.27
CA GLN A 6 2.56 18.24 20.01
C GLN A 6 1.95 17.18 19.10
N LEU A 7 0.73 16.77 19.43
CA LEU A 7 -0.08 15.91 18.57
C LEU A 7 -0.37 16.67 17.26
N ARG A 8 -0.05 16.06 16.12
CA ARG A 8 -0.24 16.65 14.77
C ARG A 8 -1.64 16.41 14.18
N GLY A 9 -2.58 16.00 15.03
CA GLY A 9 -3.90 15.56 14.61
C GLY A 9 -3.93 14.12 14.11
N MET A 10 -5.03 13.77 13.45
CA MET A 10 -5.29 12.42 12.94
C MET A 10 -4.51 12.17 11.65
N ALA A 11 -3.71 11.12 11.63
CA ALA A 11 -2.76 10.83 10.56
C ALA A 11 -3.25 9.79 9.54
N ASN A 12 -4.13 8.87 9.95
CA ASN A 12 -4.64 7.80 9.11
C ASN A 12 -6.05 7.40 9.56
N ILE A 13 -6.91 7.07 8.60
CA ILE A 13 -8.19 6.41 8.83
C ILE A 13 -8.28 5.23 7.88
N SER A 14 -8.61 4.06 8.41
CA SER A 14 -8.78 2.83 7.63
C SER A 14 -10.25 2.43 7.62
N PHE A 15 -10.78 2.13 6.43
CA PHE A 15 -12.15 1.69 6.22
C PHE A 15 -12.16 0.32 5.54
N TRP A 16 -13.17 -0.48 5.85
CA TRP A 16 -13.46 -1.71 5.10
C TRP A 16 -14.33 -1.37 3.90
N ALA A 17 -14.02 -1.95 2.74
CA ALA A 17 -14.82 -1.87 1.53
C ALA A 17 -14.93 -3.25 0.90
N GLU A 18 -16.15 -3.64 0.51
CA GLU A 18 -16.38 -4.88 -0.24
C GLU A 18 -15.79 -4.77 -1.65
N ASP A 19 -15.95 -3.62 -2.30
CA ASP A 19 -15.39 -3.30 -3.61
C ASP A 19 -14.42 -2.11 -3.50
N LEU A 20 -13.12 -2.43 -3.41
CA LEU A 20 -12.05 -1.42 -3.35
C LEU A 20 -11.95 -0.61 -4.64
N LYS A 21 -12.31 -1.18 -5.79
CA LYS A 21 -12.23 -0.49 -7.08
C LYS A 21 -13.29 0.60 -7.16
N ALA A 22 -14.55 0.27 -6.85
CA ALA A 22 -15.65 1.23 -6.82
C ALA A 22 -15.40 2.33 -5.77
N ALA A 23 -14.90 1.98 -4.59
CA ALA A 23 -14.55 2.94 -3.55
C ALA A 23 -13.47 3.93 -4.05
N LYS A 24 -12.40 3.42 -4.68
CA LYS A 24 -11.33 4.25 -5.26
C LYS A 24 -11.89 5.24 -6.26
N GLU A 25 -12.65 4.78 -7.25
CA GLU A 25 -13.23 5.64 -8.29
C GLU A 25 -14.09 6.75 -7.69
N TRP A 26 -14.90 6.42 -6.68
CA TRP A 26 -15.75 7.40 -6.01
C TRP A 26 -14.93 8.45 -5.23
N TYR A 27 -13.93 8.03 -4.44
CA TYR A 27 -13.11 8.94 -3.65
C TYR A 27 -12.19 9.81 -4.50
N THR A 28 -11.60 9.26 -5.57
CA THR A 28 -10.82 10.03 -6.54
C THR A 28 -11.68 11.14 -7.14
N LYS A 29 -12.92 10.82 -7.53
CA LYS A 29 -13.86 11.81 -8.07
C LYS A 29 -14.26 12.86 -7.02
N LEU A 30 -14.52 12.44 -5.79
CA LEU A 30 -14.92 13.35 -4.72
C LEU A 30 -13.80 14.32 -4.34
N LEU A 31 -12.58 13.81 -4.18
CA LEU A 31 -11.46 14.57 -3.63
C LEU A 31 -10.62 15.26 -4.72
N GLY A 32 -10.73 14.82 -5.98
CA GLY A 32 -9.93 15.33 -7.09
C GLY A 32 -8.45 14.94 -7.02
N VAL A 33 -8.12 13.89 -6.26
CA VAL A 33 -6.74 13.40 -6.07
C VAL A 33 -6.70 11.89 -6.33
N GLU A 34 -5.71 11.45 -7.09
CA GLU A 34 -5.48 10.03 -7.36
C GLU A 34 -5.00 9.26 -6.13
N SER A 35 -5.26 7.96 -6.11
CA SER A 35 -4.77 7.10 -5.03
C SER A 35 -3.24 7.04 -5.02
N TYR A 36 -2.64 7.32 -3.87
CA TYR A 36 -1.18 7.28 -3.69
C TYR A 36 -0.64 5.85 -3.54
N PHE A 37 -1.40 4.95 -2.90
CA PHE A 37 -1.06 3.54 -2.77
C PHE A 37 -2.20 2.70 -3.33
N GLN A 38 -1.98 2.08 -4.48
CA GLN A 38 -2.96 1.21 -5.12
C GLN A 38 -2.34 -0.11 -5.55
N ASP A 39 -3.15 -1.16 -5.56
CA ASP A 39 -2.81 -2.47 -6.11
C ASP A 39 -1.63 -3.18 -5.43
N TRP A 40 -1.26 -2.81 -4.19
CA TRP A 40 -0.32 -3.60 -3.40
C TRP A 40 -1.06 -4.81 -2.81
N ILE A 41 -0.60 -6.01 -3.14
CA ILE A 41 -1.21 -7.25 -2.63
C ILE A 41 -0.14 -8.02 -1.86
N THR A 42 -0.44 -8.33 -0.61
CA THR A 42 0.36 -9.24 0.21
C THR A 42 -0.35 -10.57 0.31
N ALA A 43 0.35 -11.66 0.03
CA ALA A 43 -0.11 -13.01 0.32
C ALA A 43 0.95 -13.73 1.14
N SER A 44 0.56 -14.70 1.95
CA SER A 44 1.52 -15.56 2.63
C SER A 44 1.03 -17.00 2.61
N VAL A 45 1.98 -17.94 2.55
CA VAL A 45 1.72 -19.37 2.61
C VAL A 45 2.61 -20.00 3.67
N VAL A 46 2.13 -21.08 4.29
CA VAL A 46 2.91 -21.90 5.21
C VAL A 46 3.37 -23.15 4.46
N ASP A 47 4.66 -23.44 4.50
CA ASP A 47 5.22 -24.64 3.88
C ASP A 47 5.10 -25.88 4.81
N PRO A 48 5.40 -27.10 4.33
CA PRO A 48 5.33 -28.32 5.16
C PRO A 48 6.30 -28.37 6.35
N PHE A 49 7.31 -27.50 6.40
CA PHE A 49 8.27 -27.40 7.49
C PHE A 49 7.86 -26.35 8.53
N GLY A 50 6.76 -25.62 8.29
CA GLY A 50 6.25 -24.56 9.16
C GLY A 50 6.84 -23.18 8.88
N ASN A 51 7.58 -22.99 7.78
CA ASN A 51 8.05 -21.66 7.40
C ASN A 51 6.91 -20.83 6.80
N ILE A 52 6.94 -19.52 7.04
CA ILE A 52 6.03 -18.56 6.40
C ILE A 52 6.75 -17.93 5.22
N ILE A 53 6.18 -18.08 4.03
CA ILE A 53 6.69 -17.44 2.80
C ILE A 53 5.73 -16.31 2.45
N GLY A 54 6.21 -15.08 2.53
CA GLY A 54 5.47 -13.88 2.14
C GLY A 54 5.73 -13.50 0.68
N PHE A 55 4.66 -13.21 -0.05
CA PHE A 55 4.67 -12.64 -1.39
C PHE A 55 4.12 -11.22 -1.32
N ILE A 56 4.86 -10.27 -1.89
CA ILE A 56 4.42 -8.89 -2.01
C ILE A 56 4.41 -8.57 -3.50
N HIS A 57 3.22 -8.32 -4.04
CA HIS A 57 3.04 -7.72 -5.34
C HIS A 57 3.12 -6.20 -5.19
N SER A 58 4.09 -5.60 -5.89
CA SER A 58 4.13 -4.16 -6.11
C SER A 58 3.94 -3.89 -7.61
N PRO A 59 3.00 -2.99 -8.00
CA PRO A 59 2.79 -2.64 -9.40
C PRO A 59 4.03 -2.00 -10.05
N HIS A 60 4.90 -1.38 -9.26
CA HIS A 60 6.14 -0.74 -9.72
C HIS A 60 7.37 -1.64 -9.65
N TYR A 61 7.22 -2.90 -9.22
CA TYR A 61 8.36 -3.81 -9.05
C TYR A 61 9.15 -4.00 -10.34
N LYS A 62 8.46 -4.12 -11.48
CA LYS A 62 9.10 -4.34 -12.78
C LYS A 62 9.96 -3.15 -13.22
N GLU A 63 9.45 -1.93 -13.05
CA GLU A 63 10.19 -0.70 -13.36
C GLU A 63 11.46 -0.59 -12.50
N ILE A 64 11.34 -0.86 -11.21
CA ILE A 64 12.46 -0.89 -10.28
C ILE A 64 13.47 -1.98 -10.67
N TRP A 65 12.99 -3.20 -10.95
CA TRP A 65 13.82 -4.33 -11.35
C TRP A 65 14.62 -4.05 -12.63
N ASP A 66 13.96 -3.52 -13.66
CA ASP A 66 14.57 -3.20 -14.94
C ASP A 66 15.64 -2.09 -14.79
N SER A 67 15.43 -1.13 -13.87
CA SER A 67 16.44 -0.09 -13.58
C SER A 67 17.77 -0.64 -13.04
N PHE A 68 17.73 -1.79 -12.35
CA PHE A 68 18.92 -2.45 -11.83
C PHE A 68 19.65 -3.33 -12.85
N HIS A 69 19.00 -3.66 -13.98
CA HIS A 69 19.50 -4.64 -14.95
C HIS A 69 19.64 -4.08 -16.37
N GLN A 70 19.44 -2.78 -16.57
CA GLN A 70 19.83 -2.11 -17.82
C GLN A 70 21.36 -2.11 -17.94
N THR A 71 21.85 -2.89 -18.92
CA THR A 71 23.26 -2.92 -19.37
C THR A 71 23.40 -2.12 -20.66
#